data_AF-A0A524A5L5-F1
#
_entry.id   AF-A0A524A5L5-F1
#
_cell.length_a   1.000
_cell.length_b   1.000
_cell.length_c   1.000
_cell.angle_alpha   90.00
_cell.angle_beta   90.00
_cell.angle_gamma   90.00
#
_symmetry.space_group_name_H-M   'P 1'
#
loop_
_entity.id
_entity.type
_entity.pdbx_description
1 polymer ?
#
loop_
_entity_poly.entity_id
_entity_poly.type
_entity_poly.pdbx_seq_one_letter_code
_entity_poly.pdbx_strand_id
1 'polypeptide(L)'
;MSRSGYTDDCENLWLWRGAVIRAMSGKRGQAALQDIAAALDKMPEKKLAANSFQRAGDPCTLGVLSLHRGVDMEDLEPDVDHEWGAEMVDRDLVGNRLDIAPAMAAEVMFTNDEGCYGVETPQERWLRMRAWVAKNLKDRA
;
A
#
# COMPACT_ATOMS: atom_id res chain seq x y z
N MET A 1 -15.00 2.72 -1.54
CA MET A 1 -13.87 3.56 -1.99
C MET A 1 -12.78 3.38 -0.96
N SER A 2 -11.56 3.05 -1.39
CA SER A 2 -10.42 2.91 -0.49
C SER A 2 -10.07 4.21 0.21
N ARG A 3 -9.25 4.13 1.27
CA ARG A 3 -8.73 5.32 1.96
C ARG A 3 -7.95 6.28 1.04
N SER A 4 -7.50 5.82 -0.12
CA SER A 4 -6.88 6.67 -1.14
C SER A 4 -7.89 7.44 -2.02
N GLY A 5 -9.19 7.31 -1.74
CA GLY A 5 -10.30 7.80 -2.56
C GLY A 5 -10.55 6.99 -3.84
N TYR A 6 -9.75 5.96 -4.12
CA TYR A 6 -9.88 5.15 -5.33
C TYR A 6 -10.99 4.09 -5.22
N THR A 7 -11.72 3.88 -6.33
CA THR A 7 -12.68 2.79 -6.54
C THR A 7 -12.57 2.25 -7.97
N ASP A 8 -12.79 0.95 -8.14
CA ASP A 8 -12.88 0.32 -9.47
C ASP A 8 -14.15 0.72 -10.24
N ASP A 9 -15.14 1.29 -9.55
CA ASP A 9 -16.38 1.82 -10.13
C ASP A 9 -16.21 3.28 -10.63
N CYS A 10 -15.06 3.63 -11.22
CA CYS A 10 -14.78 4.97 -11.74
C CYS A 10 -14.85 5.06 -13.27
N GLU A 11 -15.26 6.22 -13.78
CA GLU A 11 -15.09 6.55 -15.20
C GLU A 11 -13.60 6.49 -15.57
N ASN A 12 -13.25 5.78 -16.65
CA ASN A 12 -11.87 5.58 -17.14
C ASN A 12 -11.00 4.58 -16.37
N LEU A 13 -11.59 3.55 -15.75
CA LEU A 13 -10.88 2.44 -15.11
C LEU A 13 -9.68 1.90 -15.92
N TRP A 14 -9.81 1.78 -17.24
CA TRP A 14 -8.73 1.30 -18.13
C TRP A 14 -7.51 2.21 -18.17
N LEU A 15 -7.70 3.54 -18.11
CA LEU A 15 -6.58 4.49 -18.02
C LEU A 15 -5.86 4.34 -16.68
N TRP A 16 -6.63 4.18 -15.60
CA TRP A 16 -6.08 3.93 -14.28
C TRP A 16 -5.26 2.64 -14.24
N ARG A 17 -5.82 1.52 -14.72
CA ARG A 17 -5.11 0.24 -14.77
C ARG A 17 -3.83 0.33 -15.61
N GLY A 18 -3.86 1.08 -16.72
CA GLY A 18 -2.66 1.41 -17.49
C GLY A 18 -1.60 2.18 -16.68
N ALA A 19 -2.00 3.15 -15.87
CA ALA A 19 -1.11 3.91 -15.00
C ALA A 19 -0.50 3.04 -13.89
N VAL A 20 -1.30 2.18 -13.25
CA VAL A 20 -0.83 1.21 -12.23
C VAL A 20 0.19 0.25 -12.83
N ILE A 21 -0.11 -0.35 -14.00
CA ILE A 21 0.81 -1.26 -14.68
C ILE A 21 2.15 -0.56 -14.97
N ARG A 22 2.13 0.67 -15.50
CA ARG A 22 3.35 1.44 -15.76
C ARG A 22 4.12 1.77 -14.48
N ALA A 23 3.41 2.19 -13.44
CA ALA A 23 3.99 2.54 -12.16
C ALA A 23 4.73 1.35 -11.52
N MET A 24 4.07 0.19 -11.47
CA MET A 24 4.62 -1.03 -10.86
C MET A 24 5.72 -1.67 -11.72
N SER A 25 5.62 -1.59 -13.05
CA SER A 25 6.57 -2.24 -13.97
C SER A 25 7.85 -1.44 -14.24
N GLY A 26 7.88 -0.15 -13.88
CA GLY A 26 9.03 0.74 -14.02
C GLY A 26 10.11 0.52 -12.95
N LYS A 27 11.31 1.08 -13.17
CA LYS A 27 12.48 0.91 -12.28
C LYS A 27 12.17 1.28 -10.82
N ARG A 28 11.52 2.43 -10.61
CA ARG A 28 11.15 2.92 -9.27
C ARG A 28 10.13 2.02 -8.58
N GLY A 29 9.10 1.56 -9.29
CA GLY A 29 8.10 0.65 -8.75
C GLY A 29 8.69 -0.72 -8.40
N GLN A 30 9.56 -1.26 -9.24
CA GLN A 30 10.25 -2.53 -8.96
C GLN A 30 11.22 -2.42 -7.77
N ALA A 31 11.93 -1.28 -7.62
CA ALA A 31 12.74 -1.04 -6.43
C ALA A 31 11.87 -1.00 -5.16
N ALA A 32 10.73 -0.32 -5.20
CA ALA A 32 9.79 -0.31 -4.07
C ALA A 32 9.21 -1.71 -3.76
N LEU A 33 8.87 -2.52 -4.76
CA LEU A 33 8.42 -3.90 -4.54
C LEU A 33 9.51 -4.78 -3.91
N GLN A 34 10.78 -4.58 -4.29
CA GLN A 34 11.92 -5.28 -3.70
C GLN A 34 12.13 -4.86 -2.23
N ASP A 35 12.06 -3.56 -1.94
CA ASP A 35 12.14 -3.02 -0.59
C ASP A 35 11.01 -3.56 0.28
N ILE A 36 9.76 -3.53 -0.23
CA ILE A 36 8.59 -4.09 0.46
C ILE A 36 8.82 -5.58 0.75
N ALA A 37 9.25 -6.38 -0.24
CA ALA A 37 9.49 -7.81 -0.03
C ALA A 37 10.53 -8.05 1.06
N ALA A 38 11.69 -7.36 0.97
CA ALA A 38 12.76 -7.48 1.94
C ALA A 38 12.35 -7.03 3.35
N ALA A 39 11.51 -6.00 3.44
CA ALA A 39 11.01 -5.47 4.70
C ALA A 39 9.96 -6.39 5.32
N LEU A 40 8.99 -6.88 4.54
CA LEU A 40 7.99 -7.86 4.99
C LEU A 40 8.66 -9.13 5.54
N ASP A 41 9.70 -9.64 4.85
CA ASP A 41 10.43 -10.84 5.27
C ASP A 41 11.23 -10.64 6.57
N LYS A 42 11.60 -9.39 6.91
CA LYS A 42 12.33 -9.02 8.13
C LYS A 42 11.42 -8.68 9.32
N MET A 43 10.10 -8.62 9.13
CA MET A 43 9.19 -8.28 10.23
C MET A 43 9.26 -9.33 11.35
N PRO A 44 9.42 -8.92 12.63
CA PRO A 44 9.43 -9.86 13.75
C PRO A 44 8.06 -10.52 13.93
N GLU A 45 6.99 -9.73 13.78
CA GLU A 45 5.62 -10.20 13.74
C GLU A 45 5.04 -10.02 12.34
N LYS A 46 4.54 -11.10 11.75
CA LYS A 46 3.97 -11.10 10.39
C LYS A 46 2.52 -10.65 10.42
N LYS A 47 2.29 -9.39 10.80
CA LYS A 47 0.96 -8.77 10.90
C LYS A 47 0.96 -7.44 10.14
N LEU A 48 -0.12 -7.16 9.43
CA LEU A 48 -0.32 -5.86 8.79
C LEU A 48 -1.61 -5.21 9.27
N ALA A 49 -1.56 -3.91 9.55
CA ALA A 49 -2.74 -3.10 9.82
C ALA A 49 -3.52 -2.79 8.54
N ALA A 50 -4.84 -2.62 8.68
CA ALA A 50 -5.71 -2.07 7.65
C ALA A 50 -6.07 -0.62 7.98
N ASN A 51 -6.32 0.19 6.95
CA ASN A 51 -6.83 1.56 7.05
C ASN A 51 -5.94 2.53 7.87
N SER A 52 -4.66 2.23 8.02
CA SER A 52 -3.71 2.99 8.84
C SER A 52 -2.29 2.83 8.28
N PHE A 53 -1.40 3.81 8.43
CA PHE A 53 0.03 3.58 8.12
C PHE A 53 0.68 2.78 9.24
N GLN A 54 0.31 3.06 10.48
CA GLN A 54 0.70 2.31 11.66
C GLN A 54 -0.40 2.28 12.73
N ARG A 55 -0.96 1.10 13.02
CA ARG A 55 -2.02 0.91 14.02
C ARG A 55 -1.49 0.09 15.19
N ALA A 56 -1.48 0.67 16.39
CA ALA A 56 -1.03 -0.01 17.61
C ALA A 56 0.37 -0.66 17.47
N GLY A 57 1.27 -0.02 16.71
CA GLY A 57 2.61 -0.51 16.42
C GLY A 57 2.72 -1.36 15.15
N ASP A 58 1.63 -1.95 14.65
CA ASP A 58 1.62 -2.77 13.44
C ASP A 58 1.52 -1.88 12.18
N PRO A 59 2.48 -1.96 11.24
CA PRO A 59 2.42 -1.18 10.01
C PRO A 59 1.47 -1.81 8.97
N CYS A 60 0.94 -1.01 8.04
CA CYS A 60 0.41 -1.54 6.77
C CYS A 60 1.55 -1.76 5.76
N THR A 61 1.25 -2.25 4.56
CA THR A 61 2.27 -2.47 3.52
C THR A 61 3.09 -1.21 3.18
N LEU A 62 2.47 -0.02 3.10
CA LEU A 62 3.22 1.22 2.88
C LEU A 62 3.95 1.70 4.14
N GLY A 63 3.42 1.42 5.34
CA GLY A 63 4.15 1.65 6.59
C GLY A 63 5.40 0.77 6.70
N VAL A 64 5.34 -0.47 6.20
CA VAL A 64 6.52 -1.35 6.11
C VAL A 64 7.58 -0.73 5.18
N LEU A 65 7.16 -0.18 4.04
CA LEU A 65 8.07 0.53 3.13
C LEU A 65 8.66 1.79 3.77
N SER A 66 7.84 2.57 4.48
CA SER A 66 8.28 3.80 5.13
C SER A 66 9.33 3.50 6.21
N LEU A 67 9.08 2.52 7.07
CA LEU A 67 10.03 2.04 8.08
C LEU A 67 11.32 1.51 7.45
N HIS A 68 11.22 0.78 6.34
CA HIS A 68 12.41 0.28 5.62
C HIS A 68 13.28 1.43 5.08
N ARG A 69 12.65 2.51 4.61
CA ARG A 69 13.33 3.67 4.02
C ARG A 69 13.70 4.76 5.04
N GLY A 70 13.30 4.60 6.31
CA GLY A 70 13.49 5.63 7.33
C GLY A 70 12.67 6.90 7.06
N VAL A 71 11.49 6.74 6.45
CA VAL A 71 10.58 7.83 6.08
C VAL A 71 9.44 7.88 7.09
N ASP A 72 9.21 9.06 7.65
CA ASP A 72 8.10 9.33 8.56
C ASP A 72 6.80 9.61 7.78
N MET A 73 5.71 9.05 8.30
CA MET A 73 4.35 9.09 7.76
C MET A 73 3.32 9.50 8.81
N GLU A 74 3.73 9.84 10.04
CA GLU A 74 2.82 10.16 11.16
C GLU A 74 1.87 11.31 10.81
N ASP A 75 2.36 12.32 10.09
CA ASP A 75 1.58 13.48 9.63
C ASP A 75 0.56 13.15 8.53
N LEU A 76 0.65 11.96 7.93
CA LEU A 76 -0.25 11.46 6.88
C LEU A 76 -1.19 10.37 7.39
N GLU A 77 -1.14 10.03 8.69
CA GLU A 77 -2.01 9.02 9.28
C GLU A 77 -3.49 9.45 9.13
N PRO A 78 -4.35 8.61 8.53
CA PRO A 78 -5.76 8.94 8.36
C PRO A 78 -6.44 9.18 9.70
N ASP A 79 -7.13 10.31 9.84
CA ASP A 79 -8.01 10.56 10.98
C ASP A 79 -9.23 9.62 10.88
N VAL A 80 -9.24 8.60 11.74
CA VAL A 80 -10.33 7.61 11.83
C VAL A 80 -11.47 8.03 12.75
N ASP A 81 -11.31 9.13 13.49
CA ASP A 81 -12.30 9.65 14.44
C ASP A 81 -13.17 10.77 13.83
N HIS A 82 -12.97 11.06 12.54
CA HIS A 82 -13.74 12.07 11.82
C HIS A 82 -15.20 11.63 11.58
N GLU A 83 -16.15 12.53 11.86
CA GLU A 83 -17.62 12.30 11.92
C GLU A 83 -18.23 11.68 10.65
N TRP A 84 -17.52 11.75 9.52
CA TRP A 84 -17.96 11.29 8.20
C TRP A 84 -17.20 10.04 7.69
N GLY A 85 -16.40 9.41 8.55
CA GLY A 85 -15.51 8.28 8.20
C GLY A 85 -14.05 8.73 8.03
N ALA A 86 -13.15 7.76 7.84
CA ALA A 86 -11.71 8.02 7.75
C ALA A 86 -11.38 9.06 6.68
N GLU A 87 -10.57 10.07 7.03
CA GLU A 87 -10.13 11.09 6.06
C GLU A 87 -9.42 10.43 4.87
N MET A 88 -9.71 10.92 3.66
CA MET A 88 -9.05 10.43 2.47
C MET A 88 -7.56 10.79 2.51
N VAL A 89 -6.72 9.77 2.40
CA VAL A 89 -5.28 9.92 2.29
C VAL A 89 -4.92 10.39 0.89
N ASP A 90 -4.21 11.52 0.82
CA ASP A 90 -3.68 12.06 -0.43
C ASP A 90 -2.55 11.16 -0.97
N ARG A 91 -2.88 10.39 -2.02
CA ARG A 91 -1.93 9.48 -2.70
C ARG A 91 -0.75 10.19 -3.37
N ASP A 92 -0.89 11.46 -3.74
CA ASP A 92 0.19 12.24 -4.35
C ASP A 92 1.24 12.60 -3.28
N LEU A 93 0.77 13.04 -2.10
CA LEU A 93 1.65 13.25 -0.94
C LEU A 93 2.37 11.97 -0.51
N VAL A 94 1.63 10.87 -0.38
CA VAL A 94 2.20 9.55 -0.04
C VAL A 94 3.22 9.09 -1.10
N GLY A 95 2.87 9.23 -2.39
CA GLY A 95 3.75 8.85 -3.49
C GLY A 95 5.06 9.65 -3.49
N ASN A 96 4.97 10.96 -3.28
CA ASN A 96 6.14 11.83 -3.18
C ASN A 96 7.01 11.48 -1.96
N ARG A 97 6.38 11.29 -0.80
CA ARG A 97 7.07 10.98 0.47
C ARG A 97 7.83 9.66 0.39
N LEU A 98 7.24 8.65 -0.25
CA LEU A 98 7.82 7.33 -0.39
C LEU A 98 8.62 7.15 -1.69
N ASP A 99 8.81 8.17 -2.53
CA ASP A 99 9.39 8.03 -3.88
C ASP A 99 8.81 6.84 -4.66
N ILE A 100 7.49 6.85 -4.84
CA ILE A 100 6.74 5.95 -5.72
C ILE A 100 5.71 6.74 -6.53
N ALA A 101 5.18 6.17 -7.60
CA ALA A 101 4.11 6.86 -8.33
C ALA A 101 2.83 6.87 -7.47
N PRO A 102 2.02 7.95 -7.51
CA PRO A 102 0.74 8.02 -6.80
C PRO A 102 -0.21 6.88 -7.12
N ALA A 103 -0.19 6.41 -8.38
CA ALA A 103 -0.94 5.23 -8.81
C ALA A 103 -0.53 3.95 -8.07
N MET A 104 0.77 3.78 -7.79
CA MET A 104 1.26 2.65 -6.99
C MET A 104 0.90 2.80 -5.52
N ALA A 105 0.99 4.01 -4.95
CA ALA A 105 0.57 4.26 -3.57
C ALA A 105 -0.91 3.87 -3.37
N ALA A 106 -1.79 4.32 -4.27
CA ALA A 106 -3.19 3.96 -4.25
C ALA A 106 -3.43 2.44 -4.43
N GLU A 107 -2.75 1.80 -5.38
CA GLU A 107 -2.90 0.35 -5.61
C GLU A 107 -2.46 -0.47 -4.39
N VAL A 108 -1.36 -0.08 -3.73
CA VAL A 108 -0.88 -0.78 -2.53
C VAL A 108 -1.83 -0.56 -1.36
N MET A 109 -2.35 0.66 -1.15
CA MET A 109 -3.37 0.94 -0.13
C MET A 109 -4.64 0.12 -0.38
N PHE A 110 -5.19 0.18 -1.59
CA PHE A 110 -6.37 -0.59 -1.99
C PHE A 110 -6.16 -2.09 -1.78
N THR A 111 -5.04 -2.63 -2.26
CA THR A 111 -4.75 -4.05 -2.09
C THR A 111 -4.59 -4.41 -0.61
N ASN A 112 -3.89 -3.61 0.19
CA ASN A 112 -3.72 -3.87 1.63
C ASN A 112 -5.06 -3.90 2.37
N ASP A 113 -5.92 -2.92 2.10
CA ASP A 113 -7.12 -2.67 2.89
C ASP A 113 -8.34 -3.45 2.39
N GLU A 114 -8.51 -3.58 1.06
CA GLU A 114 -9.71 -4.11 0.41
C GLU A 114 -9.46 -5.36 -0.46
N GLY A 115 -8.21 -5.84 -0.55
CA GLY A 115 -7.85 -6.95 -1.44
C GLY A 115 -8.33 -8.35 -1.02
N CYS A 116 -9.21 -8.46 -0.02
CA CYS A 116 -9.81 -9.71 0.44
C CYS A 116 -11.34 -9.58 0.53
N TYR A 117 -12.07 -10.62 0.10
CA TYR A 117 -13.50 -10.70 0.30
C TYR A 117 -13.81 -11.24 1.70
N GLY A 118 -14.28 -10.37 2.60
CA GLY A 118 -14.68 -10.73 3.96
C GLY A 118 -13.70 -10.25 5.04
N VAL A 119 -13.78 -10.86 6.22
CA VAL A 119 -12.93 -10.51 7.36
C VAL A 119 -11.59 -11.21 7.24
N GLU A 120 -10.51 -10.44 7.22
CA GLU A 120 -9.13 -10.94 7.15
C GLU A 120 -8.36 -10.54 8.41
N THR A 121 -7.70 -11.51 9.04
CA THR A 121 -6.81 -11.26 10.18
C THR A 121 -5.54 -10.50 9.74
N PRO A 122 -4.87 -9.77 10.64
CA PRO A 122 -3.59 -9.11 10.32
C PRO A 122 -2.53 -10.03 9.72
N GLN A 123 -2.50 -11.31 10.11
CA GLN A 123 -1.56 -12.31 9.61
C GLN A 123 -1.91 -12.80 8.21
N GLU A 124 -3.20 -13.04 7.93
CA GLU A 124 -3.66 -13.39 6.59
C GLU A 124 -3.39 -12.24 5.61
N ARG A 125 -3.59 -10.99 6.04
CA ARG A 125 -3.22 -9.79 5.26
C ARG A 125 -1.74 -9.77 4.92
N TRP A 126 -0.88 -10.06 5.89
CA TRP A 126 0.56 -10.17 5.63
C TRP A 126 0.87 -11.24 4.57
N LEU A 127 0.28 -12.43 4.69
CA LEU A 127 0.48 -13.53 3.73
C LEU A 127 0.04 -13.13 2.32
N ARG A 128 -1.15 -12.53 2.20
CA ARG A 128 -1.70 -12.08 0.93
C ARG A 128 -0.88 -10.97 0.30
N MET A 129 -0.49 -9.96 1.07
CA MET A 129 0.34 -8.86 0.57
C MET A 129 1.72 -9.35 0.16
N ARG A 130 2.33 -10.28 0.92
CA ARG A 130 3.61 -10.87 0.53
C ARG A 130 3.53 -11.65 -0.78
N ALA A 131 2.45 -12.42 -0.98
CA ALA A 131 2.19 -13.13 -2.23
C ALA A 131 1.89 -12.17 -3.40
N TRP A 132 1.14 -11.10 -3.16
CA TRP A 132 0.86 -10.06 -4.15
C TRP A 132 2.15 -9.34 -4.59
N VAL A 133 3.04 -9.00 -3.66
CA VAL A 133 4.35 -8.42 -3.99
C VAL A 133 5.17 -9.39 -4.85
N ALA A 134 5.23 -10.67 -4.46
CA ALA A 134 5.95 -11.69 -5.22
C ALA A 134 5.43 -11.81 -6.66
N LYS A 135 4.10 -11.80 -6.85
CA LYS A 135 3.46 -11.88 -8.18
C LYS A 135 3.80 -10.69 -9.09
N ASN A 136 4.09 -9.52 -8.51
CA ASN A 136 4.34 -8.28 -9.25
C ASN A 136 5.84 -7.96 -9.42
N LEU A 137 6.72 -8.73 -8.77
CA LEU A 137 8.15 -8.67 -9.03
C LEU A 137 8.45 -9.30 -10.38
N LYS A 138 9.24 -8.62 -11.20
CA LYS A 138 9.79 -9.21 -12.42
C LYS A 138 10.97 -10.09 -12.03
N ASP A 139 11.05 -11.27 -12.63
CA ASP A 139 12.27 -12.08 -12.57
C ASP A 139 13.44 -11.24 -13.09
N ARG A 140 14.55 -11.24 -12.34
CA ARG A 140 15.78 -10.56 -12.78
C ARG A 140 16.24 -11.25 -14.06
N ALA A 141 16.12 -10.56 -15.19
CA ALA A 141 16.82 -10.92 -16.43
C ALA A 141 18.33 -10.75 -16.26
#